data_AF-A0A969GAY7-F1
#
_entry.id   AF-A0A969GAY7-F1
#
_cell.length_a   1.000
_cell.length_b   1.000
_cell.length_c   1.000
_cell.angle_alpha   90.00
_cell.angle_beta   90.00
_cell.angle_gamma   90.00
#
_symmetry.space_group_name_H-M   'P 1'
#
loop_
_entity.id
_entity.type
_entity.pdbx_description
1 polymer ?
#
loop_
_entity_poly.entity_id
_entity_poly.type
_entity_poly.pdbx_seq_one_letter_code
_entity_poly.pdbx_strand_id
1 'polypeptide(L)'
;MEGFEVGINIEQRLMTYTLEHVFVKDQRRVGIAVDQKPTTMRDIISRQSLPKVSGLTITNQGTNRKEALVVVVDSEFTNSAGGGTAILNESFLFARNIKTKGYSNSLISKGQVMTDRNIDEFTSDRVYRLWEDGPRKSLNLEIRNVPHVPFDPNFEHWAVVDLDAITPQKQAAAVQTAIDDGYSTIYLQCQQTRYEPNQTVVIRNKVERIHGGWCNVRPTDNLIQSSNPIWQLETTSADVLMFEAFHTANPPGTKAWWWQNNSTKTVILADVEIPVRLHQPYKNGPGAGDLFIEQVFNHTDDGMTYKPDGWWVFDHQNVWARNLDAEFNAPPRHQSRGANYGC
;
A
#
# COMPACT_ATOMS: atom_id res chain seq x y z
N MET A 1 -5.78 20.71 -5.68
CA MET A 1 -4.86 21.82 -5.39
C MET A 1 -4.88 22.81 -6.55
N GLU A 2 -4.92 24.13 -6.29
CA GLU A 2 -5.14 25.14 -7.34
C GLU A 2 -4.34 26.44 -7.13
N GLY A 3 -3.80 27.01 -8.22
CA GLY A 3 -3.25 28.37 -8.27
C GLY A 3 -1.83 28.57 -7.75
N PHE A 4 -1.14 27.50 -7.34
CA PHE A 4 0.21 27.56 -6.78
C PHE A 4 1.28 27.70 -7.88
N GLU A 5 2.51 28.04 -7.52
CA GLU A 5 3.65 27.96 -8.46
C GLU A 5 3.87 26.51 -8.94
N VAL A 6 3.88 25.59 -7.98
CA VAL A 6 4.00 24.15 -8.16
C VAL A 6 2.85 23.50 -7.41
N GLY A 7 2.09 22.60 -8.05
CA GLY A 7 0.98 21.91 -7.39
C GLY A 7 1.46 20.92 -6.32
N ILE A 8 2.32 19.97 -6.71
CA ILE A 8 3.03 19.06 -5.80
C ILE A 8 4.52 19.14 -6.12
N ASN A 9 5.33 19.35 -5.09
CA ASN A 9 6.79 19.29 -5.21
C ASN A 9 7.33 18.09 -4.43
N ILE A 10 7.93 17.14 -5.13
CA ILE A 10 8.53 15.93 -4.57
C ILE A 10 10.04 16.02 -4.74
N GLU A 11 10.72 16.13 -3.62
CA GLU A 11 12.18 16.21 -3.55
C GLU A 11 12.70 15.22 -2.49
N GLN A 12 14.03 15.20 -2.31
CA GLN A 12 14.77 14.37 -1.37
C GLN A 12 14.97 12.90 -1.81
N ARG A 13 15.80 12.16 -1.05
CA ARG A 13 16.47 10.94 -1.55
C ARG A 13 15.99 9.62 -0.94
N LEU A 14 15.33 9.66 0.21
CA LEU A 14 15.02 8.44 0.98
C LEU A 14 13.56 8.04 0.78
N MET A 15 13.29 6.74 0.64
CA MET A 15 11.96 6.16 0.44
C MET A 15 11.34 6.49 -0.92
N THR A 16 10.29 5.76 -1.31
CA THR A 16 9.50 6.02 -2.51
C THR A 16 8.21 6.77 -2.12
N TYR A 17 7.55 7.41 -3.07
CA TYR A 17 6.19 7.92 -2.88
C TYR A 17 5.22 7.28 -3.85
N THR A 18 3.99 7.10 -3.38
CA THR A 18 2.84 6.71 -4.21
C THR A 18 1.80 7.81 -4.12
N LEU A 19 1.38 8.34 -5.27
CA LEU A 19 0.30 9.32 -5.39
C LEU A 19 -0.85 8.72 -6.19
N GLU A 20 -2.05 8.74 -5.63
CA GLU A 20 -3.27 8.31 -6.31
C GLU A 20 -4.36 9.37 -6.19
N HIS A 21 -5.23 9.44 -7.20
CA HIS A 21 -6.42 10.30 -7.19
C HIS A 21 -6.10 11.79 -6.96
N VAL A 22 -5.01 12.26 -7.57
CA VAL A 22 -4.53 13.64 -7.40
C VAL A 22 -5.13 14.54 -8.47
N PHE A 23 -5.76 15.63 -8.03
CA PHE A 23 -6.21 16.72 -8.89
C PHE A 23 -5.39 18.00 -8.66
N VAL A 24 -4.65 18.43 -9.69
CA VAL A 24 -3.92 19.72 -9.71
C VAL A 24 -4.44 20.60 -10.83
N LYS A 25 -4.64 21.90 -10.54
CA LYS A 25 -5.25 22.84 -11.47
C LYS A 25 -4.57 24.20 -11.49
N ASP A 26 -4.36 24.77 -12.67
CA ASP A 26 -3.94 26.16 -12.88
C ASP A 26 -2.71 26.60 -12.07
N GLN A 27 -1.67 25.76 -12.10
CA GLN A 27 -0.38 26.08 -11.49
C GLN A 27 0.41 27.01 -12.40
N ARG A 28 1.21 27.91 -11.82
CA ARG A 28 1.93 28.95 -12.56
C ARG A 28 3.17 28.44 -13.29
N ARG A 29 3.75 27.33 -12.83
CA ARG A 29 4.96 26.73 -13.43
C ARG A 29 4.78 25.28 -13.82
N VAL A 30 4.29 24.43 -12.92
CA VAL A 30 4.13 22.99 -13.17
C VAL A 30 3.06 22.37 -12.27
N GLY A 31 2.30 21.41 -12.80
CA GLY A 31 1.35 20.62 -12.03
C GLY A 31 2.02 19.82 -10.91
N ILE A 32 2.93 18.92 -11.29
CA ILE A 32 3.71 18.08 -10.37
C ILE A 32 5.19 18.14 -10.76
N ALA A 33 6.06 18.37 -9.78
CA ALA A 33 7.50 18.32 -9.94
C ALA A 33 8.08 17.16 -9.13
N VAL A 34 8.94 16.36 -9.76
CA VAL A 34 9.67 15.25 -9.13
C VAL A 34 11.15 15.44 -9.43
N ASP A 35 11.98 15.62 -8.40
CA ASP A 35 13.44 15.71 -8.55
C ASP A 35 14.13 14.59 -7.76
N GLN A 36 14.85 13.72 -8.48
CA GLN A 36 15.70 12.65 -7.91
C GLN A 36 15.00 11.72 -6.89
N LYS A 37 13.68 11.51 -7.04
CA LYS A 37 12.87 10.70 -6.13
C LYS A 37 12.07 9.61 -6.88
N PRO A 38 12.28 8.31 -6.57
CA PRO A 38 11.42 7.27 -7.13
C PRO A 38 9.98 7.48 -6.68
N THR A 39 9.06 7.53 -7.65
CA THR A 39 7.67 7.92 -7.41
C THR A 39 6.74 7.14 -8.34
N THR A 40 5.68 6.56 -7.78
CA THR A 40 4.58 5.95 -8.54
C THR A 40 3.36 6.86 -8.48
N MET A 41 2.71 7.04 -9.61
CA MET A 41 1.56 7.93 -9.78
C MET A 41 0.46 7.20 -10.55
N ARG A 42 -0.78 7.27 -10.05
CA ARG A 42 -1.97 6.75 -10.73
C ARG A 42 -3.13 7.71 -10.64
N ASP A 43 -3.97 7.75 -11.67
CA ASP A 43 -5.17 8.59 -11.70
C ASP A 43 -4.85 10.06 -11.35
N ILE A 44 -3.79 10.58 -11.99
CA ILE A 44 -3.43 11.98 -11.88
C ILE A 44 -4.23 12.76 -12.90
N ILE A 45 -4.92 13.78 -12.44
CA ILE A 45 -5.63 14.74 -13.29
C ILE A 45 -4.95 16.10 -13.13
N SER A 46 -4.20 16.49 -14.16
CA SER A 46 -3.55 17.81 -14.23
C SER A 46 -4.27 18.69 -15.26
N ARG A 47 -4.88 19.78 -14.80
CA ARG A 47 -5.61 20.73 -15.66
C ARG A 47 -5.00 22.11 -15.60
N GLN A 48 -4.26 22.48 -16.63
CA GLN A 48 -3.58 23.76 -16.70
C GLN A 48 -4.28 24.68 -17.69
N SER A 49 -4.08 25.97 -17.56
CA SER A 49 -4.60 26.95 -18.53
C SER A 49 -3.56 27.96 -18.98
N LEU A 50 -2.46 28.11 -18.25
CA LEU A 50 -1.40 29.06 -18.54
C LEU A 50 -0.44 28.51 -19.62
N PRO A 51 0.02 29.37 -20.55
CA PRO A 51 1.00 28.98 -21.57
C PRO A 51 2.28 28.43 -20.93
N LYS A 52 2.93 27.47 -21.61
CA LYS A 52 4.23 26.88 -21.23
C LYS A 52 4.28 26.13 -19.88
N VAL A 53 3.17 26.02 -19.15
CA VAL A 53 3.10 25.16 -17.96
C VAL A 53 3.13 23.71 -18.39
N SER A 54 3.96 22.90 -17.71
CA SER A 54 4.00 21.45 -17.87
C SER A 54 3.06 20.77 -16.87
N GLY A 55 2.49 19.62 -17.26
CA GLY A 55 1.64 18.83 -16.38
C GLY A 55 2.44 18.14 -15.28
N LEU A 56 3.52 17.46 -15.69
CA LEU A 56 4.48 16.76 -14.86
C LEU A 56 5.91 17.07 -15.36
N THR A 57 6.82 17.39 -14.44
CA THR A 57 8.25 17.50 -14.72
C THR A 57 9.04 16.54 -13.84
N ILE A 58 9.90 15.73 -14.46
CA ILE A 58 10.80 14.79 -13.79
C ILE A 58 12.22 15.23 -14.11
N THR A 59 12.96 15.68 -13.09
CA THR A 59 14.29 16.26 -13.24
C THR A 59 15.35 15.48 -12.47
N ASN A 60 16.61 15.77 -12.81
CA ASN A 60 17.79 15.23 -12.12
C ASN A 60 18.77 16.36 -11.71
N GLN A 61 18.25 17.50 -11.24
CA GLN A 61 19.06 18.73 -11.07
C GLN A 61 19.89 18.77 -9.77
N GLY A 62 19.70 17.82 -8.84
CA GLY A 62 20.48 17.75 -7.60
C GLY A 62 21.95 17.30 -7.75
N THR A 63 22.74 17.61 -6.72
CA THR A 63 24.23 17.56 -6.68
C THR A 63 24.89 16.21 -6.99
N ASN A 64 24.15 15.10 -7.00
CA ASN A 64 24.68 13.76 -7.24
C ASN A 64 24.15 13.08 -8.51
N ARG A 65 23.39 13.79 -9.38
CA ARG A 65 22.87 13.34 -10.70
C ARG A 65 22.36 11.89 -10.77
N LYS A 66 21.74 11.38 -9.71
CA LYS A 66 21.17 10.03 -9.74
C LYS A 66 19.79 10.08 -10.39
N GLU A 67 19.59 9.23 -11.38
CA GLU A 67 18.28 9.06 -12.02
C GLU A 67 17.31 8.38 -11.05
N ALA A 68 16.06 8.81 -11.08
CA ALA A 68 14.95 8.23 -10.34
C ALA A 68 14.01 7.52 -11.32
N LEU A 69 13.44 6.39 -10.89
CA LEU A 69 12.37 5.74 -11.61
C LEU A 69 11.04 6.38 -11.23
N VAL A 70 10.37 6.97 -12.21
CA VAL A 70 9.01 7.48 -12.09
C VAL A 70 8.07 6.59 -12.89
N VAL A 71 6.97 6.18 -12.26
CA VAL A 71 5.89 5.41 -12.88
C VAL A 71 4.65 6.29 -12.90
N VAL A 72 4.01 6.43 -14.06
CA VAL A 72 2.73 7.15 -14.20
C VAL A 72 1.75 6.29 -14.98
N VAL A 73 0.60 5.96 -14.39
CA VAL A 73 -0.41 5.15 -15.06
C VAL A 73 -1.80 5.77 -14.97
N ASP A 74 -2.66 5.46 -15.93
CA ASP A 74 -4.09 5.80 -15.94
C ASP A 74 -4.37 7.29 -15.63
N SER A 75 -3.62 8.21 -16.26
CA SER A 75 -3.62 9.63 -15.90
C SER A 75 -4.00 10.56 -17.07
N GLU A 76 -4.52 11.74 -16.75
CA GLU A 76 -4.96 12.75 -17.70
C GLU A 76 -4.26 14.10 -17.50
N PHE A 77 -3.68 14.63 -18.56
CA PHE A 77 -3.02 15.93 -18.60
C PHE A 77 -3.68 16.83 -19.64
N THR A 78 -4.33 17.91 -19.19
CA THR A 78 -4.95 18.90 -20.07
C THR A 78 -4.34 20.28 -19.90
N ASN A 79 -4.27 21.04 -20.99
CA ASN A 79 -3.92 22.46 -21.01
C ASN A 79 -4.81 23.23 -22.02
N SER A 80 -4.71 24.56 -22.01
CA SER A 80 -5.11 25.41 -23.14
C SER A 80 -4.25 25.12 -24.38
N ALA A 81 -4.76 25.42 -25.58
CA ALA A 81 -4.08 25.10 -26.84
C ALA A 81 -2.74 25.84 -26.95
N GLY A 82 -1.67 25.12 -27.29
CA GLY A 82 -0.31 25.67 -27.30
C GLY A 82 0.33 25.72 -25.92
N GLY A 83 -0.20 24.96 -24.95
CA GLY A 83 0.44 24.70 -23.66
C GLY A 83 1.84 24.07 -23.83
N GLY A 84 2.59 23.94 -22.74
CA GLY A 84 3.95 23.37 -22.75
C GLY A 84 4.00 21.88 -23.12
N THR A 85 4.70 21.10 -22.33
CA THR A 85 4.75 19.64 -22.49
C THR A 85 3.94 18.97 -21.38
N ALA A 86 3.09 17.99 -21.70
CA ALA A 86 2.29 17.34 -20.67
C ALA A 86 3.17 16.60 -19.65
N ILE A 87 4.14 15.80 -20.12
CA ILE A 87 5.17 15.15 -19.31
C ILE A 87 6.56 15.52 -19.83
N LEU A 88 7.37 16.19 -19.03
CA LEU A 88 8.78 16.46 -19.32
C LEU A 88 9.66 15.57 -18.45
N ASN A 89 10.44 14.68 -19.07
CA ASN A 89 11.24 13.68 -18.38
C ASN A 89 12.74 13.78 -18.73
N GLU A 90 13.55 13.96 -17.70
CA GLU A 90 15.02 13.91 -17.76
C GLU A 90 15.59 12.64 -17.09
N SER A 91 14.73 11.74 -16.59
CA SER A 91 15.10 10.58 -15.77
C SER A 91 14.54 9.26 -16.32
N PHE A 92 14.36 8.23 -15.48
CA PHE A 92 13.67 7.00 -15.90
C PHE A 92 12.15 7.15 -15.75
N LEU A 93 11.42 6.85 -16.81
CA LEU A 93 9.97 6.95 -16.87
C LEU A 93 9.38 5.66 -17.43
N PHE A 94 8.39 5.11 -16.73
CA PHE A 94 7.38 4.23 -17.30
C PHE A 94 6.03 4.95 -17.29
N ALA A 95 5.36 5.04 -18.44
CA ALA A 95 4.06 5.67 -18.57
C ALA A 95 3.06 4.74 -19.28
N ARG A 96 1.83 4.62 -18.78
CA ARG A 96 0.79 3.77 -19.39
C ARG A 96 -0.59 4.40 -19.30
N ASN A 97 -1.41 4.24 -20.34
CA ASN A 97 -2.79 4.76 -20.39
C ASN A 97 -2.87 6.27 -20.08
N ILE A 98 -1.99 7.07 -20.71
CA ILE A 98 -1.96 8.52 -20.50
C ILE A 98 -2.77 9.23 -21.57
N LYS A 99 -3.67 10.12 -21.14
CA LYS A 99 -4.41 11.01 -22.02
C LYS A 99 -3.86 12.42 -21.93
N THR A 100 -3.66 13.07 -23.08
CA THR A 100 -3.16 14.44 -23.14
C THR A 100 -4.01 15.30 -24.08
N LYS A 101 -4.22 16.57 -23.72
CA LYS A 101 -4.97 17.53 -24.53
C LYS A 101 -4.42 18.94 -24.35
N GLY A 102 -4.31 19.70 -25.45
CA GLY A 102 -3.95 21.13 -25.45
C GLY A 102 -2.46 21.45 -25.31
N TYR A 103 -1.66 20.53 -24.74
CA TYR A 103 -0.20 20.64 -24.75
C TYR A 103 0.39 20.56 -26.17
N SER A 104 1.51 21.24 -26.39
CA SER A 104 2.26 21.18 -27.66
C SER A 104 2.91 19.82 -27.87
N ASN A 105 3.38 19.21 -26.78
CA ASN A 105 3.93 17.85 -26.77
C ASN A 105 3.27 17.04 -25.66
N SER A 106 2.96 15.77 -25.92
CA SER A 106 2.45 14.86 -24.89
C SER A 106 3.57 14.36 -23.99
N LEU A 107 4.75 14.10 -24.55
CA LEU A 107 5.92 13.68 -23.79
C LEU A 107 7.18 14.23 -24.44
N ILE A 108 8.09 14.76 -23.62
CA ILE A 108 9.50 14.89 -23.99
C ILE A 108 10.29 14.06 -23.00
N SER A 109 11.03 13.06 -23.48
CA SER A 109 11.84 12.19 -22.63
C SER A 109 13.25 12.09 -23.19
N LYS A 110 14.25 12.60 -22.47
CA LYS A 110 15.67 12.55 -22.86
C LYS A 110 15.93 12.99 -24.32
N GLY A 111 15.24 14.04 -24.77
CA GLY A 111 15.34 14.59 -26.12
C GLY A 111 14.40 13.96 -27.16
N GLN A 112 13.77 12.82 -26.87
CA GLN A 112 12.72 12.25 -27.70
C GLN A 112 11.42 13.02 -27.49
N VAL A 113 10.78 13.46 -28.59
CA VAL A 113 9.53 14.22 -28.57
C VAL A 113 8.39 13.35 -29.08
N MET A 114 7.28 13.33 -28.34
CA MET A 114 6.02 12.71 -28.73
C MET A 114 4.90 13.76 -28.73
N THR A 115 4.03 13.67 -29.74
CA THR A 115 2.89 14.56 -29.94
C THR A 115 1.55 13.83 -29.95
N ASP A 116 1.58 12.49 -29.86
CA ASP A 116 0.38 11.66 -29.78
C ASP A 116 -0.44 12.02 -28.54
N ARG A 117 -1.74 12.22 -28.73
CA ARG A 117 -2.62 12.63 -27.63
C ARG A 117 -2.86 11.52 -26.61
N ASN A 118 -2.66 10.28 -26.99
CA ASN A 118 -2.76 9.13 -26.09
C ASN A 118 -1.42 8.39 -26.09
N ILE A 119 -0.93 8.05 -24.91
CA ILE A 119 0.24 7.20 -24.72
C ILE A 119 -0.27 5.89 -24.12
N ASP A 120 -0.36 4.85 -24.96
CA ASP A 120 -0.79 3.52 -24.51
C ASP A 120 0.22 2.95 -23.51
N GLU A 121 1.49 2.89 -23.89
CA GLU A 121 2.61 2.51 -23.02
C GLU A 121 3.92 3.11 -23.54
N PHE A 122 4.75 3.62 -22.64
CA PHE A 122 6.06 4.18 -22.91
C PHE A 122 7.05 3.78 -21.80
N THR A 123 8.28 3.49 -22.20
CA THR A 123 9.43 3.33 -21.29
C THR A 123 10.59 4.16 -21.83
N SER A 124 11.29 4.88 -20.95
CA SER A 124 12.47 5.67 -21.33
C SER A 124 13.74 4.84 -21.52
N ASP A 125 13.70 3.54 -21.20
CA ASP A 125 14.84 2.63 -21.28
C ASP A 125 14.40 1.23 -21.76
N ARG A 126 15.36 0.32 -21.97
CA ARG A 126 15.18 -1.03 -22.48
C ARG A 126 14.24 -1.85 -21.59
N VAL A 127 13.37 -2.61 -22.25
CA VAL A 127 12.51 -3.62 -21.61
C VAL A 127 13.33 -4.87 -21.37
N TYR A 128 13.35 -5.35 -20.12
CA TYR A 128 13.87 -6.67 -19.77
C TYR A 128 12.74 -7.66 -19.63
N ARG A 129 13.01 -8.91 -19.99
CA ARG A 129 12.06 -10.02 -19.92
C ARG A 129 12.80 -11.29 -19.50
N LEU A 130 12.14 -12.12 -18.71
CA LEU A 130 12.72 -13.37 -18.22
C LEU A 130 12.84 -14.44 -19.31
N TRP A 131 11.89 -14.45 -20.25
CA TRP A 131 11.85 -15.38 -21.38
C TRP A 131 11.82 -14.64 -22.72
N GLU A 132 12.41 -15.24 -23.75
CA GLU A 132 12.53 -14.61 -25.08
C GLU A 132 11.18 -14.46 -25.81
N ASP A 133 10.21 -15.30 -25.50
CA ASP A 133 8.83 -15.26 -26.01
C ASP A 133 7.89 -14.43 -25.11
N GLY A 134 8.39 -13.96 -23.96
CA GLY A 134 7.64 -13.09 -23.06
C GLY A 134 7.25 -11.74 -23.71
N PRO A 135 6.12 -11.15 -23.27
CA PRO A 135 5.61 -9.89 -23.81
C PRO A 135 6.63 -8.76 -23.61
N ARG A 136 6.67 -7.84 -24.58
CA ARG A 136 7.48 -6.60 -24.49
C ARG A 136 6.75 -5.44 -23.83
N LYS A 137 5.48 -5.66 -23.47
CA LYS A 137 4.63 -4.69 -22.77
C LYS A 137 4.37 -5.17 -21.35
N SER A 138 3.95 -4.25 -20.48
CA SER A 138 3.46 -4.63 -19.15
C SER A 138 2.27 -5.60 -19.28
N LEU A 139 2.08 -6.43 -18.25
CA LEU A 139 0.97 -7.39 -18.20
C LEU A 139 -0.42 -6.74 -18.09
N ASN A 140 -0.46 -5.40 -17.96
CA ASN A 140 -1.69 -4.62 -17.76
C ASN A 140 -2.60 -5.21 -16.68
N LEU A 141 -1.98 -5.61 -15.56
CA LEU A 141 -2.69 -6.14 -14.41
C LEU A 141 -3.68 -5.11 -13.89
N GLU A 142 -4.81 -5.60 -13.41
CA GLU A 142 -5.87 -4.77 -12.87
C GLU A 142 -5.40 -4.03 -11.61
N ILE A 143 -5.64 -2.72 -11.58
CA ILE A 143 -5.43 -1.90 -10.38
C ILE A 143 -6.80 -1.56 -9.80
N ARG A 144 -7.14 -2.13 -8.64
CA ARG A 144 -8.41 -1.89 -7.94
C ARG A 144 -8.25 -0.90 -6.80
N ASN A 145 -9.23 -0.03 -6.62
CA ASN A 145 -9.32 0.84 -5.44
C ASN A 145 -9.68 0.00 -4.21
N VAL A 146 -9.10 0.36 -3.06
CA VAL A 146 -9.53 -0.22 -1.79
C VAL A 146 -10.99 0.14 -1.55
N PRO A 147 -11.83 -0.84 -1.16
CA PRO A 147 -13.19 -0.55 -0.75
C PRO A 147 -13.20 0.48 0.39
N HIS A 148 -13.98 1.55 0.24
CA HIS A 148 -14.14 2.50 1.32
C HIS A 148 -15.00 1.89 2.43
N VAL A 149 -14.39 1.68 3.60
CA VAL A 149 -15.09 1.29 4.82
C VAL A 149 -15.24 2.56 5.66
N PRO A 150 -16.44 3.12 5.84
CA PRO A 150 -16.62 4.25 6.75
C PRO A 150 -16.46 3.79 8.21
N PHE A 151 -16.13 4.72 9.10
CA PHE A 151 -16.32 4.51 10.53
C PHE A 151 -17.81 4.44 10.85
N ASP A 152 -18.21 3.52 11.74
CA ASP A 152 -19.59 3.42 12.19
C ASP A 152 -19.96 4.70 12.97
N PRO A 153 -20.94 5.50 12.53
CA PRO A 153 -21.29 6.74 13.19
C PRO A 153 -22.00 6.51 14.54
N ASN A 154 -22.52 5.30 14.81
CA ASN A 154 -23.14 4.97 16.09
C ASN A 154 -22.10 4.37 17.05
N PHE A 155 -21.66 5.17 18.03
CA PHE A 155 -20.71 4.74 19.05
C PHE A 155 -21.22 3.59 19.94
N GLU A 156 -22.53 3.32 19.99
CA GLU A 156 -23.05 2.13 20.68
C GLU A 156 -22.62 0.81 20.02
N HIS A 157 -22.21 0.86 18.75
CA HIS A 157 -21.68 -0.29 18.03
C HIS A 157 -20.15 -0.45 18.20
N TRP A 158 -19.51 0.45 18.96
CA TRP A 158 -18.08 0.42 19.22
C TRP A 158 -17.78 -0.23 20.57
N ALA A 159 -16.86 -1.19 20.55
CA ALA A 159 -16.18 -1.63 21.76
C ALA A 159 -14.82 -0.92 21.85
N VAL A 160 -14.63 -0.14 22.91
CA VAL A 160 -13.30 0.33 23.33
C VAL A 160 -12.74 -0.67 24.31
N VAL A 161 -11.67 -1.37 23.92
CA VAL A 161 -10.95 -2.28 24.80
C VAL A 161 -9.75 -1.53 25.37
N ASP A 162 -9.90 -1.06 26.60
CA ASP A 162 -8.83 -0.38 27.35
C ASP A 162 -7.81 -1.41 27.86
N LEU A 163 -6.74 -1.60 27.10
CA LEU A 163 -5.68 -2.54 27.44
C LEU A 163 -4.84 -2.04 28.60
N ASP A 164 -4.76 -0.73 28.83
CA ASP A 164 -4.02 -0.12 29.95
C ASP A 164 -4.71 -0.46 31.30
N ALA A 165 -6.03 -0.63 31.28
CA ALA A 165 -6.82 -1.02 32.45
C ALA A 165 -6.87 -2.55 32.72
N ILE A 166 -6.30 -3.38 31.84
CA ILE A 166 -6.45 -4.84 31.87
C ILE A 166 -5.08 -5.52 31.90
N THR A 167 -4.92 -6.51 32.78
CA THR A 167 -3.71 -7.34 32.86
C THR A 167 -3.46 -8.09 31.55
N PRO A 168 -2.21 -8.27 31.09
CA PRO A 168 -1.86 -8.98 29.84
C PRO A 168 -2.62 -10.30 29.63
N GLN A 169 -2.77 -11.12 30.68
CA GLN A 169 -3.41 -12.43 30.61
C GLN A 169 -4.90 -12.39 30.24
N LYS A 170 -5.55 -11.22 30.40
CA LYS A 170 -6.97 -11.00 30.13
C LYS A 170 -7.22 -10.22 28.84
N GLN A 171 -6.19 -9.65 28.22
CA GLN A 171 -6.35 -8.75 27.07
C GLN A 171 -6.98 -9.45 25.87
N ALA A 172 -6.46 -10.62 25.47
CA ALA A 172 -7.04 -11.37 24.34
C ALA A 172 -8.49 -11.82 24.61
N ALA A 173 -8.80 -12.19 25.85
CA ALA A 173 -10.17 -12.54 26.24
C ALA A 173 -11.11 -11.34 26.16
N ALA A 174 -10.67 -10.14 26.58
CA ALA A 174 -11.46 -8.92 26.48
C ALA A 174 -11.75 -8.54 25.02
N VAL A 175 -10.74 -8.63 24.15
CA VAL A 175 -10.94 -8.43 22.70
C VAL A 175 -11.90 -9.47 22.12
N GLN A 176 -11.75 -10.74 22.48
CA GLN A 176 -12.66 -11.79 22.03
C GLN A 176 -14.09 -11.57 22.51
N THR A 177 -14.29 -11.13 23.76
CA THR A 177 -15.60 -10.79 24.30
C THR A 177 -16.25 -9.66 23.51
N ALA A 178 -15.51 -8.60 23.15
CA ALA A 178 -16.04 -7.54 22.29
C ALA A 178 -16.49 -8.07 20.91
N ILE A 179 -15.73 -8.99 20.30
CA ILE A 179 -16.14 -9.64 19.04
C ILE A 179 -17.42 -10.46 19.24
N ASP A 180 -17.50 -11.18 20.36
CA ASP A 180 -18.58 -12.13 20.65
C ASP A 180 -19.88 -11.44 21.07
N ASP A 181 -19.79 -10.28 21.71
CA ASP A 181 -20.92 -9.42 22.08
C ASP A 181 -21.55 -8.71 20.86
N GLY A 182 -20.90 -8.81 19.69
CA GLY A 182 -21.46 -8.37 18.42
C GLY A 182 -21.26 -6.89 18.11
N TYR A 183 -20.21 -6.27 18.66
CA TYR A 183 -19.78 -4.94 18.24
C TYR A 183 -19.26 -4.97 16.79
N SER A 184 -19.58 -3.94 16.00
CA SER A 184 -19.12 -3.81 14.60
C SER A 184 -17.71 -3.25 14.52
N THR A 185 -17.35 -2.37 15.45
CA THR A 185 -16.06 -1.70 15.52
C THR A 185 -15.39 -2.00 16.84
N ILE A 186 -14.14 -2.45 16.79
CA ILE A 186 -13.32 -2.70 17.97
C ILE A 186 -12.13 -1.76 17.92
N TYR A 187 -11.99 -0.91 18.93
CA TYR A 187 -10.86 -0.02 19.09
C TYR A 187 -10.00 -0.47 20.28
N LEU A 188 -8.72 -0.71 20.04
CA LEU A 188 -7.77 -1.03 21.09
C LEU A 188 -7.12 0.26 21.59
N GLN A 189 -7.29 0.54 22.88
CA GLN A 189 -6.63 1.64 23.57
C GLN A 189 -5.44 1.09 24.37
N CYS A 190 -4.24 1.61 24.09
CA CYS A 190 -2.97 1.08 24.59
C CYS A 190 -1.88 2.16 24.62
N GLN A 191 -2.17 3.28 25.27
CA GLN A 191 -1.24 4.40 25.29
C GLN A 191 -0.02 4.13 26.16
N GLN A 192 -0.16 3.27 27.16
CA GLN A 192 0.89 2.97 28.15
C GLN A 192 1.37 1.52 28.11
N THR A 193 0.61 0.64 27.46
CA THR A 193 0.89 -0.80 27.42
C THR A 193 0.99 -1.37 26.00
N ARG A 194 1.33 -2.65 25.94
CA ARG A 194 1.34 -3.48 24.73
C ARG A 194 0.08 -4.34 24.72
N TYR A 195 -0.36 -4.73 23.53
CA TYR A 195 -1.30 -5.83 23.40
C TYR A 195 -0.55 -7.17 23.43
N GLU A 196 -0.79 -8.00 24.44
CA GLU A 196 -0.08 -9.25 24.68
C GLU A 196 -1.01 -10.47 24.57
N PRO A 197 -1.47 -10.82 23.36
CA PRO A 197 -2.36 -11.95 23.20
C PRO A 197 -1.69 -13.27 23.61
N ASN A 198 -2.40 -14.04 24.43
CA ASN A 198 -1.99 -15.38 24.87
C ASN A 198 -2.72 -16.51 24.14
N GLN A 199 -3.65 -16.17 23.26
CA GLN A 199 -4.42 -17.07 22.42
C GLN A 199 -4.76 -16.39 21.10
N THR A 200 -5.12 -17.18 20.10
CA THR A 200 -5.70 -16.67 18.85
C THR A 200 -6.96 -15.88 19.14
N VAL A 201 -7.07 -14.68 18.57
CA VAL A 201 -8.32 -13.93 18.52
C VAL A 201 -9.04 -14.25 17.22
N VAL A 202 -10.24 -14.81 17.35
CA VAL A 202 -11.08 -15.21 16.23
C VAL A 202 -12.05 -14.10 15.90
N ILE A 203 -11.84 -13.46 14.76
CA ILE A 203 -12.69 -12.41 14.21
C ILE A 203 -13.90 -13.05 13.55
N ARG A 204 -15.08 -12.68 14.04
CA ARG A 204 -16.35 -13.25 13.60
C ARG A 204 -17.54 -12.31 13.87
N ASN A 205 -18.75 -12.81 13.65
CA ASN A 205 -20.01 -12.12 13.96
C ASN A 205 -20.20 -10.84 13.15
N LYS A 206 -20.35 -9.68 13.80
CA LYS A 206 -20.69 -8.40 13.15
C LYS A 206 -19.47 -7.51 12.87
N VAL A 207 -18.27 -7.98 13.18
CA VAL A 207 -17.06 -7.14 13.11
C VAL A 207 -16.78 -6.71 11.67
N GLU A 208 -16.76 -5.41 11.46
CA GLU A 208 -16.43 -4.70 10.23
C GLU A 208 -15.06 -4.02 10.33
N ARG A 209 -14.66 -3.61 11.53
CA ARG A 209 -13.39 -2.92 11.77
C ARG A 209 -12.74 -3.33 13.08
N ILE A 210 -11.43 -3.57 13.03
CA ILE A 210 -10.57 -3.59 14.20
C ILE A 210 -9.48 -2.54 13.99
N HIS A 211 -9.50 -1.52 14.84
CA HIS A 211 -8.53 -0.44 14.82
C HIS A 211 -7.59 -0.59 16.02
N GLY A 212 -6.32 -0.82 15.74
CA GLY A 212 -5.30 -1.11 16.75
C GLY A 212 -4.83 0.10 17.53
N GLY A 213 -5.19 1.34 17.14
CA GLY A 213 -4.78 2.53 17.89
C GLY A 213 -3.26 2.72 17.95
N TRP A 214 -2.54 2.12 17.00
CA TRP A 214 -1.09 1.98 16.97
C TRP A 214 -0.52 1.18 18.15
N CYS A 215 -1.31 0.26 18.73
CA CYS A 215 -0.82 -0.68 19.74
C CYS A 215 0.38 -1.45 19.22
N ASN A 216 1.41 -1.51 20.05
CA ASN A 216 2.47 -2.50 19.91
C ASN A 216 1.92 -3.86 20.37
N VAL A 217 1.83 -4.80 19.44
CA VAL A 217 1.39 -6.16 19.72
C VAL A 217 2.60 -7.05 19.94
N ARG A 218 2.62 -7.70 21.09
CA ARG A 218 3.65 -8.62 21.53
C ARG A 218 3.00 -9.88 22.11
N PRO A 219 2.61 -10.85 21.26
CA PRO A 219 2.04 -12.11 21.70
C PRO A 219 2.96 -12.84 22.68
N THR A 220 2.36 -13.60 23.58
CA THR A 220 3.11 -14.39 24.57
C THR A 220 3.95 -15.49 23.93
N ASP A 221 4.99 -15.94 24.63
CA ASP A 221 5.89 -17.03 24.20
C ASP A 221 5.13 -18.29 23.78
N ASN A 222 4.07 -18.65 24.51
CA ASN A 222 3.26 -19.82 24.17
C ASN A 222 2.58 -19.66 22.81
N LEU A 223 2.01 -18.49 22.53
CA LEU A 223 1.31 -18.24 21.27
C LEU A 223 2.30 -18.22 20.11
N ILE A 224 3.41 -17.48 20.22
CA ILE A 224 4.42 -17.40 19.15
C ILE A 224 5.07 -18.74 18.82
N GLN A 225 5.07 -19.72 19.74
CA GLN A 225 5.60 -21.07 19.48
C GLN A 225 4.56 -22.07 18.96
N SER A 226 3.27 -21.73 19.01
CA SER A 226 2.16 -22.67 18.76
C SER A 226 1.82 -22.92 17.29
N SER A 227 2.40 -22.18 16.35
CA SER A 227 1.99 -22.12 14.92
C SER A 227 0.56 -21.64 14.64
N ASN A 228 -0.22 -21.36 15.69
CA ASN A 228 -1.53 -20.76 15.56
C ASN A 228 -1.40 -19.30 15.12
N PRO A 229 -2.38 -18.76 14.39
CA PRO A 229 -2.41 -17.34 14.09
C PRO A 229 -2.67 -16.50 15.35
N ILE A 230 -2.16 -15.27 15.36
CA ILE A 230 -2.51 -14.28 16.39
C ILE A 230 -3.93 -13.77 16.12
N TRP A 231 -4.21 -13.42 14.87
CA TRP A 231 -5.52 -13.01 14.39
C TRP A 231 -6.03 -13.99 13.32
N GLN A 232 -7.25 -14.49 13.50
CA GLN A 232 -7.89 -15.42 12.57
C GLN A 232 -9.27 -14.91 12.18
N LEU A 233 -9.45 -14.59 10.90
CA LEU A 233 -10.77 -14.28 10.37
C LEU A 233 -11.46 -15.58 9.94
N GLU A 234 -12.61 -15.89 10.55
CA GLU A 234 -13.46 -17.03 10.18
C GLU A 234 -14.62 -16.61 9.30
N THR A 235 -15.59 -15.91 9.87
CA THR A 235 -16.73 -15.38 9.11
C THR A 235 -17.36 -14.22 9.84
N THR A 236 -17.61 -13.14 9.11
CA THR A 236 -18.32 -11.96 9.58
C THR A 236 -19.52 -11.69 8.66
N SER A 237 -20.56 -11.04 9.19
CA SER A 237 -21.68 -10.53 8.38
C SER A 237 -21.25 -9.37 7.49
N ALA A 238 -20.14 -8.70 7.82
CA ALA A 238 -19.53 -7.66 7.01
C ALA A 238 -19.09 -8.19 5.64
N ASP A 239 -19.30 -7.42 4.57
CA ASP A 239 -18.76 -7.76 3.25
C ASP A 239 -17.26 -7.46 3.14
N VAL A 240 -16.80 -6.49 3.91
CA VAL A 240 -15.41 -6.04 3.99
C VAL A 240 -15.01 -5.91 5.47
N LEU A 241 -13.88 -6.50 5.85
CA LEU A 241 -13.24 -6.29 7.14
C LEU A 241 -12.04 -5.34 6.97
N MET A 242 -12.01 -4.26 7.73
CA MET A 242 -10.85 -3.38 7.89
C MET A 242 -10.06 -3.77 9.15
N PHE A 243 -8.77 -4.06 9.01
CA PHE A 243 -7.85 -4.26 10.12
C PHE A 243 -6.70 -3.28 9.99
N GLU A 244 -6.58 -2.34 10.94
CA GLU A 244 -5.67 -1.21 10.73
C GLU A 244 -4.98 -0.66 11.98
N ALA A 245 -3.93 0.14 11.76
CA ALA A 245 -3.21 0.88 12.79
C ALA A 245 -2.62 -0.02 13.87
N PHE A 246 -1.77 -0.98 13.46
CA PHE A 246 -1.09 -1.89 14.35
C PHE A 246 0.42 -1.81 14.18
N HIS A 247 1.13 -1.81 15.31
CA HIS A 247 2.55 -2.08 15.35
C HIS A 247 2.75 -3.47 15.95
N THR A 248 3.66 -4.29 15.43
CA THR A 248 4.03 -5.54 16.11
C THR A 248 5.52 -5.63 16.38
N ALA A 249 5.87 -6.20 17.54
CA ALA A 249 7.24 -6.41 17.98
C ALA A 249 7.41 -7.85 18.45
N ASN A 250 7.38 -8.78 17.49
CA ASN A 250 7.60 -10.18 17.77
C ASN A 250 9.08 -10.51 18.01
N PRO A 251 9.42 -11.43 18.91
CA PRO A 251 10.79 -11.89 19.06
C PRO A 251 11.22 -12.79 17.87
N PRO A 252 12.53 -12.91 17.60
CA PRO A 252 13.04 -13.79 16.55
C PRO A 252 12.61 -15.26 16.77
N GLY A 253 12.37 -15.99 15.68
CA GLY A 253 11.96 -17.40 15.74
C GLY A 253 10.48 -17.61 16.08
N THR A 254 9.65 -16.58 15.85
CA THR A 254 8.19 -16.71 15.96
C THR A 254 7.66 -17.66 14.89
N LYS A 255 6.96 -18.71 15.33
CA LYS A 255 6.30 -19.71 14.48
C LYS A 255 4.82 -19.42 14.26
N ALA A 256 4.23 -18.52 15.02
CA ALA A 256 2.83 -18.11 14.84
C ALA A 256 2.65 -17.32 13.56
N TRP A 257 1.49 -17.51 12.92
CA TRP A 257 1.04 -16.61 11.87
C TRP A 257 0.59 -15.30 12.50
N TRP A 258 0.91 -14.18 11.88
CA TRP A 258 0.34 -12.90 12.31
C TRP A 258 -1.13 -12.82 11.95
N TRP A 259 -1.45 -13.12 10.69
CA TRP A 259 -2.80 -13.11 10.18
C TRP A 259 -3.15 -14.41 9.44
N GLN A 260 -4.36 -14.92 9.68
CA GLN A 260 -4.97 -15.99 8.89
C GLN A 260 -6.36 -15.59 8.42
N ASN A 261 -6.59 -15.61 7.10
CA ASN A 261 -7.92 -15.38 6.52
C ASN A 261 -8.56 -16.70 6.07
N ASN A 262 -9.56 -17.20 6.80
CA ASN A 262 -10.38 -18.35 6.43
C ASN A 262 -11.74 -17.95 5.84
N SER A 263 -11.98 -16.66 5.63
CA SER A 263 -13.27 -16.13 5.20
C SER A 263 -13.32 -15.81 3.72
N THR A 264 -14.50 -15.97 3.14
CA THR A 264 -14.81 -15.53 1.77
C THR A 264 -15.00 -14.01 1.67
N LYS A 265 -14.99 -13.30 2.80
CA LYS A 265 -15.15 -11.84 2.85
C LYS A 265 -13.87 -11.12 2.43
N THR A 266 -14.05 -9.89 1.94
CA THR A 266 -12.92 -9.03 1.57
C THR A 266 -12.19 -8.58 2.82
N VAL A 267 -10.86 -8.57 2.80
CA VAL A 267 -10.02 -8.10 3.91
C VAL A 267 -9.16 -6.94 3.43
N ILE A 268 -9.10 -5.89 4.24
CA ILE A 268 -8.15 -4.79 4.09
C ILE A 268 -7.21 -4.82 5.29
N LEU A 269 -5.91 -4.98 5.03
CA LEU A 269 -4.85 -4.76 6.01
C LEU A 269 -4.24 -3.39 5.72
N ALA A 270 -4.46 -2.41 6.59
CA ALA A 270 -4.05 -1.03 6.37
C ALA A 270 -3.19 -0.48 7.51
N ASP A 271 -2.13 0.26 7.23
CA ASP A 271 -1.30 0.89 8.26
C ASP A 271 -0.83 -0.12 9.33
N VAL A 272 -0.29 -1.24 8.86
CA VAL A 272 0.21 -2.33 9.70
C VAL A 272 1.71 -2.47 9.53
N GLU A 273 2.43 -2.35 10.64
CA GLU A 273 3.83 -2.76 10.71
C GLU A 273 3.89 -4.25 11.03
N ILE A 274 4.63 -5.04 10.27
CA ILE A 274 4.86 -6.46 10.54
C ILE A 274 6.37 -6.74 10.56
N PRO A 275 7.02 -6.93 11.72
CA PRO A 275 8.45 -7.19 11.77
C PRO A 275 8.73 -8.52 11.09
N VAL A 276 9.73 -8.58 10.23
CA VAL A 276 10.17 -9.81 9.54
C VAL A 276 10.80 -10.85 10.48
N ARG A 277 10.88 -10.54 11.79
CA ARG A 277 11.06 -11.56 12.83
C ARG A 277 9.93 -12.61 12.81
N LEU A 278 8.79 -12.23 12.23
CA LEU A 278 7.71 -13.12 11.87
C LEU A 278 8.06 -13.87 10.59
N HIS A 279 8.20 -15.18 10.71
CA HIS A 279 8.34 -16.06 9.56
C HIS A 279 7.00 -16.23 8.79
N GLN A 280 5.93 -15.56 9.22
CA GLN A 280 4.56 -15.91 8.86
C GLN A 280 3.61 -14.70 8.94
N PRO A 281 3.79 -13.66 8.11
CA PRO A 281 2.96 -12.45 8.14
C PRO A 281 1.49 -12.72 7.81
N TYR A 282 1.24 -13.55 6.81
CA TYR A 282 -0.11 -13.78 6.31
C TYR A 282 -0.22 -15.13 5.63
N LYS A 283 -1.34 -15.81 5.86
CA LYS A 283 -1.83 -16.89 4.99
C LYS A 283 -3.34 -16.80 4.84
N ASN A 284 -3.84 -17.45 3.80
CA ASN A 284 -5.27 -17.66 3.61
C ASN A 284 -5.64 -19.14 3.55
N GLY A 285 -6.89 -19.44 3.91
CA GLY A 285 -7.53 -20.73 3.68
C GLY A 285 -8.15 -20.83 2.28
N PRO A 286 -8.62 -22.02 1.88
CA PRO A 286 -9.28 -22.23 0.60
C PRO A 286 -10.51 -21.32 0.42
N GLY A 287 -10.63 -20.68 -0.74
CA GLY A 287 -11.77 -19.83 -1.06
C GLY A 287 -11.80 -18.49 -0.33
N ALA A 288 -10.67 -18.07 0.24
CA ALA A 288 -10.58 -16.76 0.88
C ALA A 288 -10.93 -15.62 -0.08
N GLY A 289 -11.61 -14.59 0.44
CA GLY A 289 -12.03 -13.42 -0.33
C GLY A 289 -10.87 -12.54 -0.78
N ASP A 290 -11.20 -11.43 -1.43
CA ASP A 290 -10.23 -10.45 -1.93
C ASP A 290 -9.39 -9.86 -0.77
N LEU A 291 -8.09 -9.66 -1.00
CA LEU A 291 -7.17 -9.03 -0.04
C LEU A 291 -6.65 -7.70 -0.59
N PHE A 292 -6.79 -6.64 0.20
CA PHE A 292 -6.14 -5.35 -0.01
C PHE A 292 -5.08 -5.13 1.07
N ILE A 293 -3.88 -4.73 0.65
CA ILE A 293 -2.74 -4.42 1.51
C ILE A 293 -2.38 -2.97 1.29
N GLU A 294 -2.49 -2.14 2.31
CA GLU A 294 -2.33 -0.68 2.22
C GLU A 294 -1.33 -0.20 3.26
N GLN A 295 -0.19 0.36 2.83
CA GLN A 295 0.81 0.90 3.76
C GLN A 295 1.25 -0.14 4.80
N VAL A 296 1.56 -1.35 4.32
CA VAL A 296 2.05 -2.43 5.17
C VAL A 296 3.54 -2.52 5.00
N PHE A 297 4.29 -2.37 6.08
CA PHE A 297 5.73 -2.41 6.02
C PHE A 297 6.29 -3.58 6.81
N ASN A 298 7.31 -4.21 6.23
CA ASN A 298 8.04 -5.30 6.81
C ASN A 298 9.46 -4.84 7.15
N HIS A 299 9.84 -4.82 8.43
CA HIS A 299 11.17 -4.39 8.87
C HIS A 299 12.01 -5.54 9.48
N THR A 300 13.32 -5.61 9.19
CA THR A 300 14.32 -6.28 10.07
C THR A 300 15.00 -5.24 10.94
N ASP A 301 15.37 -5.55 12.18
CA ASP A 301 16.35 -4.72 12.89
C ASP A 301 17.73 -4.80 12.23
N ASP A 302 18.47 -3.69 12.30
CA ASP A 302 19.85 -3.59 11.85
C ASP A 302 20.73 -4.70 12.44
N GLY A 303 21.44 -5.42 11.55
CA GLY A 303 22.44 -6.42 11.92
C GLY A 303 21.90 -7.84 12.13
N MET A 304 20.61 -8.11 11.93
CA MET A 304 20.09 -9.47 11.97
C MET A 304 20.27 -10.21 10.64
N THR A 305 20.80 -11.43 10.69
CA THR A 305 20.89 -12.32 9.53
C THR A 305 19.51 -12.71 9.08
N TYR A 306 19.11 -12.19 7.93
CA TYR A 306 17.87 -12.54 7.23
C TYR A 306 17.72 -14.07 7.11
N LYS A 307 16.58 -14.61 7.55
CA LYS A 307 16.24 -16.04 7.36
C LYS A 307 15.24 -16.20 6.21
N PRO A 308 15.48 -17.15 5.28
CA PRO A 308 14.78 -17.22 4.00
C PRO A 308 13.35 -17.77 4.03
N ASP A 309 12.81 -18.08 5.20
CA ASP A 309 11.60 -18.87 5.44
C ASP A 309 10.38 -18.02 5.88
N GLY A 310 10.49 -16.68 5.87
CA GLY A 310 9.37 -15.77 6.10
C GLY A 310 8.59 -15.41 4.82
N TRP A 311 7.35 -15.86 4.66
CA TRP A 311 6.56 -15.64 3.43
C TRP A 311 5.13 -15.18 3.69
N TRP A 312 4.70 -14.15 2.96
CA TRP A 312 3.29 -13.94 2.65
C TRP A 312 2.80 -15.11 1.79
N VAL A 313 1.77 -15.83 2.21
CA VAL A 313 1.24 -16.96 1.44
C VAL A 313 -0.12 -16.60 0.88
N PHE A 314 -0.20 -16.55 -0.45
CA PHE A 314 -1.43 -16.30 -1.20
C PHE A 314 -1.79 -17.56 -2.00
N ASP A 315 -2.80 -18.28 -1.57
CA ASP A 315 -3.26 -19.52 -2.19
C ASP A 315 -4.60 -19.29 -2.91
N HIS A 316 -4.56 -19.21 -4.25
CA HIS A 316 -5.71 -18.92 -5.12
C HIS A 316 -6.57 -17.72 -4.68
N GLN A 317 -5.92 -16.68 -4.13
CA GLN A 317 -6.56 -15.45 -3.67
C GLN A 317 -6.34 -14.32 -4.67
N ASN A 318 -7.26 -13.36 -4.76
CA ASN A 318 -6.96 -12.10 -5.42
C ASN A 318 -6.37 -11.12 -4.41
N VAL A 319 -5.26 -10.48 -4.77
CA VAL A 319 -4.50 -9.60 -3.88
C VAL A 319 -4.17 -8.30 -4.61
N TRP A 320 -4.44 -7.17 -3.96
CA TRP A 320 -3.99 -5.85 -4.40
C TRP A 320 -3.17 -5.21 -3.30
N ALA A 321 -1.96 -4.76 -3.62
CA ALA A 321 -1.06 -4.17 -2.63
C ALA A 321 -0.55 -2.79 -3.06
N ARG A 322 -0.75 -1.80 -2.19
CA ARG A 322 -0.14 -0.47 -2.26
C ARG A 322 0.85 -0.31 -1.12
N ASN A 323 2.06 0.12 -1.45
CA ASN A 323 3.14 0.37 -0.48
C ASN A 323 3.35 -0.81 0.48
N LEU A 324 3.50 -2.01 -0.08
CA LEU A 324 4.06 -3.15 0.65
C LEU A 324 5.58 -2.95 0.75
N ASP A 325 6.00 -2.20 1.76
CA ASP A 325 7.38 -1.79 1.92
C ASP A 325 8.22 -2.88 2.59
N ALA A 326 9.46 -2.99 2.17
CA ALA A 326 10.49 -3.74 2.87
C ALA A 326 11.55 -2.76 3.36
N GLU A 327 11.58 -2.57 4.66
CA GLU A 327 12.63 -1.81 5.30
C GLU A 327 13.84 -2.70 5.54
N PHE A 328 15.03 -2.14 5.34
CA PHE A 328 16.33 -2.79 5.53
C PHE A 328 16.59 -3.97 4.57
N ASN A 329 17.20 -5.06 5.06
CA ASN A 329 17.69 -6.19 4.25
C ASN A 329 16.63 -7.28 4.05
N ALA A 330 15.35 -6.94 4.13
CA ALA A 330 14.28 -7.92 4.29
C ALA A 330 13.21 -7.81 3.20
N PRO A 331 13.52 -8.16 1.93
CA PRO A 331 12.55 -8.04 0.86
C PRO A 331 11.28 -8.84 1.22
N PRO A 332 10.07 -8.30 0.96
CA PRO A 332 8.85 -9.01 1.27
C PRO A 332 8.82 -10.21 0.33
N ARG A 333 8.92 -11.41 0.89
CA ARG A 333 8.77 -12.63 0.10
C ARG A 333 7.31 -13.02 0.12
N HIS A 334 6.78 -13.29 -1.06
CA HIS A 334 5.46 -13.86 -1.19
C HIS A 334 5.53 -15.15 -2.01
N GLN A 335 4.71 -16.10 -1.61
CA GLN A 335 4.46 -17.33 -2.33
C GLN A 335 3.06 -17.24 -2.91
N SER A 336 2.97 -17.00 -4.23
CA SER A 336 1.70 -17.10 -4.95
C SER A 336 1.52 -18.54 -5.44
N ARG A 337 0.41 -19.16 -5.02
CA ARG A 337 -0.05 -20.47 -5.51
C ARG A 337 -1.33 -20.25 -6.30
N GLY A 338 -1.19 -19.77 -7.53
CA GLY A 338 -2.34 -19.44 -8.39
C GLY A 338 -3.10 -18.17 -7.97
N ALA A 339 -2.47 -17.28 -7.19
CA ALA A 339 -3.07 -16.00 -6.82
C ALA A 339 -2.97 -14.98 -7.96
N ASN A 340 -4.03 -14.17 -8.13
CA ASN A 340 -3.99 -12.98 -8.97
C ASN A 340 -3.43 -11.83 -8.13
N TYR A 341 -2.30 -11.26 -8.54
CA TYR A 341 -1.62 -10.23 -7.77
C TYR A 341 -1.54 -8.93 -8.58
N GLY A 342 -2.25 -7.90 -8.15
CA GLY A 342 -2.21 -6.54 -8.71
C GLY A 342 -1.43 -5.59 -7.80
N CYS A 343 -0.67 -4.67 -8.39
CA CYS A 343 0.07 -3.61 -7.69
C CYS A 343 -0.05 -2.28 -8.42
#